data_AF-V5B6J3-F1
#
_entry.id   AF-V5B6J3-F1
#
_cell.length_a   1.000
_cell.length_b   1.000
_cell.length_c   1.000
_cell.angle_alpha   90.00
_cell.angle_beta   90.00
_cell.angle_gamma   90.00
#
_symmetry.space_group_name_H-M   'P 1'
#
loop_
_entity.id
_entity.type
_entity.pdbx_description
1 polymer ?
#
loop_
_entity_poly.entity_id
_entity_poly.type
_entity_poly.pdbx_seq_one_letter_code
_entity_poly.pdbx_strand_id
1 'polypeptide(L)'
;MRKANEAARELWASPTWEQRMSLAWQFTTFCRTHEQPMNEESCAVFLVAIEVVPPTRLQYARMLRSMLQMNRTPLDMVILGLQKIAARSETKQARPLTKEDMNQVIRSRTDWRERVVFRLAWITASCLFGIAAFTPNNFTLKPDGTLILYWFVTPKTARADPHCTSRFVRIRGQDAFDTIKLCRTLQENGNLTNITTAHVERALAPWDATTHSIKRGALRHAAQIVETHNLNPHGDLAVGEARRSVQPFQNTFWYL
;
A
#
# COMPACT_ATOMS: atom_id res chain seq x y z
N MET A 1 31.07 -18.53 8.96
CA MET A 1 31.43 -17.15 8.54
C MET A 1 31.09 -16.84 7.09
N ARG A 2 31.51 -17.65 6.09
CA ARG A 2 31.27 -17.38 4.65
C ARG A 2 29.81 -17.05 4.28
N LYS A 3 28.87 -17.90 4.69
CA LYS A 3 27.43 -17.70 4.45
C LYS A 3 26.83 -16.47 5.14
N ALA A 4 27.36 -16.09 6.31
CA ALA A 4 26.92 -14.88 7.03
C ALA A 4 27.42 -13.61 6.32
N ASN A 5 28.64 -13.64 5.77
CA ASN A 5 29.17 -12.55 4.95
C ASN A 5 28.42 -12.41 3.62
N GLU A 6 28.00 -13.53 3.01
CA GLU A 6 27.16 -13.51 1.80
C GLU A 6 25.80 -12.86 2.07
N ALA A 7 25.12 -13.26 3.16
CA ALA A 7 23.84 -12.67 3.56
C ALA A 7 23.97 -11.18 3.93
N ALA A 8 25.06 -10.79 4.61
CA ALA A 8 25.35 -9.40 4.92
C ALA A 8 25.63 -8.56 3.66
N ARG A 9 26.34 -9.11 2.67
CA ARG A 9 26.56 -8.46 1.37
C ARG A 9 25.25 -8.11 0.67
N GLU A 10 24.23 -8.97 0.76
CA GLU A 10 22.91 -8.73 0.15
C GLU A 10 22.14 -7.56 0.81
N LEU A 11 22.47 -7.20 2.05
CA LEU A 11 21.89 -6.07 2.79
C LEU A 11 22.29 -4.70 2.23
N TRP A 12 23.38 -4.59 1.47
CA TRP A 12 23.85 -3.32 0.92
C TRP A 12 24.04 -3.39 -0.61
N ALA A 13 24.19 -2.23 -1.26
CA ALA A 13 24.66 -2.21 -2.64
C ALA A 13 26.16 -2.58 -2.67
N SER A 14 26.63 -3.29 -3.70
CA SER A 14 28.03 -3.76 -3.78
C SER A 14 29.08 -2.68 -3.45
N PRO A 15 28.98 -1.44 -3.98
CA PRO A 15 29.96 -0.38 -3.67
C PRO A 15 29.92 0.03 -2.18
N THR A 16 28.72 0.02 -1.59
CA THR A 16 28.53 0.35 -0.17
C THR A 16 29.06 -0.75 0.75
N TRP A 17 28.95 -2.02 0.35
CA TRP A 17 29.50 -3.15 1.11
C TRP A 17 31.03 -3.15 1.12
N GLU A 18 31.65 -2.96 -0.04
CA GLU A 18 33.11 -2.92 -0.17
C GLU A 18 33.73 -1.77 0.64
N GLN A 19 33.14 -0.57 0.54
CA GLN A 19 33.57 0.58 1.33
C GLN A 19 33.44 0.33 2.84
N ARG A 20 32.35 -0.34 3.27
CA ARG A 20 32.11 -0.71 4.67
C ARG A 20 33.12 -1.73 5.18
N MET A 21 33.42 -2.77 4.40
CA MET A 21 34.38 -3.80 4.80
C MET A 21 35.81 -3.27 4.82
N SER A 22 36.20 -2.42 3.86
CA SER A 22 37.50 -1.75 3.87
C SER A 22 37.66 -0.87 5.12
N LEU A 23 36.66 -0.05 5.45
CA LEU A 23 36.70 0.80 6.64
C LEU A 23 36.72 -0.01 7.95
N ALA A 24 35.92 -1.07 8.04
CA ALA A 24 35.90 -1.96 9.21
C ALA A 24 37.24 -2.68 9.40
N TRP A 25 37.88 -3.10 8.31
CA TRP A 25 39.20 -3.72 8.35
C TRP A 25 40.28 -2.75 8.82
N GLN A 26 40.27 -1.50 8.33
CA GLN A 26 41.19 -0.47 8.78
C GLN A 26 41.00 -0.15 10.27
N PHE A 27 39.75 0.00 10.72
CA PHE A 27 39.42 0.26 12.13
C PHE A 27 39.83 -0.90 13.05
N THR A 28 39.54 -2.14 12.66
CA THR A 28 39.93 -3.32 13.47
C THR A 28 41.44 -3.51 13.55
N THR A 29 42.16 -3.18 12.47
CA THR A 29 43.63 -3.18 12.45
C THR A 29 44.18 -2.09 13.37
N PHE A 30 43.65 -0.87 13.27
CA PHE A 30 44.00 0.24 14.17
C PHE A 30 43.81 -0.14 15.65
N CYS A 31 42.65 -0.67 16.02
CA CYS A 31 42.38 -1.07 17.40
C CYS A 31 43.34 -2.17 17.88
N ARG A 32 43.72 -3.12 17.02
CA ARG A 32 44.71 -4.16 17.37
C ARG A 32 46.12 -3.59 17.55
N THR A 33 46.55 -2.70 16.66
CA THR A 33 47.88 -2.08 16.70
C THR A 33 48.06 -1.18 17.93
N HIS A 34 46.99 -0.52 18.37
CA HIS A 34 47.02 0.41 19.50
C HIS A 34 46.41 -0.15 20.79
N GLU A 35 46.11 -1.45 20.83
CA GLU A 35 45.49 -2.14 21.98
C GLU A 35 44.22 -1.45 22.51
N GLN A 36 43.43 -0.87 21.60
CA GLN A 36 42.21 -0.12 21.92
C GLN A 36 40.96 -1.03 21.86
N PRO A 37 39.96 -0.82 22.74
CA PRO A 37 38.68 -1.51 22.65
C PRO A 37 37.87 -1.06 21.42
N MET A 38 37.01 -1.92 20.85
CA MET A 38 36.14 -1.54 19.73
C MET A 38 34.88 -0.81 20.23
N ASN A 39 35.03 0.46 20.62
CA ASN A 39 33.95 1.30 21.13
C ASN A 39 33.87 2.65 20.36
N GLU A 40 32.92 3.51 20.75
CA GLU A 40 32.74 4.82 20.11
C GLU A 40 33.97 5.74 20.29
N GLU A 41 34.67 5.65 21.41
CA GLU A 41 35.86 6.45 21.71
C GLU A 41 37.00 6.11 20.74
N SER A 42 37.29 4.82 20.54
CA SER A 42 38.30 4.36 19.58
C SER A 42 37.95 4.75 18.16
N CYS A 43 36.67 4.84 17.80
CA CYS A 43 36.26 5.36 16.50
C CYS A 43 36.62 6.84 16.33
N ALA A 44 36.44 7.66 17.37
CA ALA A 44 36.81 9.07 17.32
C ALA A 44 38.32 9.23 17.13
N VAL A 45 39.14 8.46 17.88
CA VAL A 45 40.59 8.47 17.75
C VAL A 45 41.03 8.01 16.35
N PHE A 46 40.46 6.92 15.84
CA PHE A 46 40.71 6.43 14.49
C PHE A 46 40.39 7.47 13.41
N LEU A 47 39.23 8.15 13.50
CA LEU A 47 38.81 9.15 12.52
C LEU A 47 39.71 10.40 12.48
N VAL A 48 40.34 10.73 13.60
CA VAL A 48 41.35 11.79 13.70
C VAL A 48 42.69 11.32 13.13
N ALA A 49 43.04 10.05 13.32
CA ALA A 49 44.29 9.47 12.84
C ALA A 49 44.33 9.22 11.32
N ILE A 50 43.19 9.01 10.66
CA ILE A 50 43.15 8.77 9.22
C ILE A 50 43.27 10.06 8.39
N GLU A 51 44.13 10.01 7.38
CA GLU A 51 44.29 11.10 6.41
C GLU A 51 43.24 11.01 5.30
N VAL A 52 42.07 11.64 5.54
CA VAL A 52 40.99 11.76 4.55
C VAL A 52 40.41 13.18 4.53
N VAL A 53 39.81 13.57 3.40
CA VAL A 53 39.14 14.87 3.28
C VAL A 53 37.91 14.97 4.21
N PRO A 54 37.54 16.18 4.69
CA PRO A 54 36.49 16.35 5.69
C PRO A 54 35.13 15.70 5.34
N PRO A 55 34.63 15.75 4.09
CA PRO A 55 33.39 15.06 3.71
C PRO A 55 33.47 13.54 3.87
N THR A 56 34.61 12.95 3.52
CA THR A 56 34.87 11.50 3.66
C THR A 56 34.98 11.11 5.12
N ARG A 57 35.60 11.93 5.96
CA ARG A 57 35.67 11.71 7.42
C ARG A 57 34.26 11.68 8.03
N LEU A 58 33.38 12.61 7.63
CA LEU A 58 31.98 12.63 8.08
C LEU A 58 31.20 11.39 7.62
N GLN A 59 31.40 10.96 6.37
CA GLN A 59 30.81 9.72 5.86
C GLN A 59 31.27 8.49 6.65
N TYR A 60 32.58 8.41 6.94
CA TYR A 60 33.16 7.32 7.72
C TYR A 60 32.67 7.32 9.17
N ALA A 61 32.50 8.48 9.79
CA ALA A 61 31.89 8.60 11.11
C ALA A 61 30.47 8.02 11.15
N ARG A 62 29.63 8.36 10.15
CA ARG A 62 28.28 7.80 10.02
C ARG A 62 28.30 6.28 9.81
N MET A 63 29.24 5.79 9.00
CA MET A 63 29.40 4.35 8.74
C MET A 63 29.84 3.59 9.98
N LEU A 64 30.90 4.02 10.67
CA LEU A 64 31.40 3.40 11.91
C LEU A 64 30.34 3.41 13.00
N ARG A 65 29.65 4.54 13.19
CA ARG A 65 28.52 4.63 14.12
C ARG A 65 27.43 3.61 13.78
N SER A 66 27.07 3.45 12.51
CA SER A 66 26.08 2.45 12.10
C SER A 66 26.53 1.00 12.28
N MET A 67 27.84 0.75 12.33
CA MET A 67 28.41 -0.58 12.61
C MET A 67 28.45 -0.86 14.11
N LEU A 68 28.85 0.12 14.93
CA LEU A 68 28.87 0.01 16.39
C LEU A 68 27.47 -0.06 17.00
N GLN A 69 26.52 0.68 16.43
CA GLN A 69 25.11 0.67 16.85
C GLN A 69 24.33 -0.55 16.35
N MET A 70 25.01 -1.60 15.86
CA MET A 70 24.41 -2.92 15.64
C MET A 70 24.19 -3.67 16.96
N ASN A 71 23.48 -3.07 17.93
CA ASN A 71 22.79 -3.81 19.00
C ASN A 71 21.55 -4.52 18.43
N ARG A 72 21.73 -5.20 17.30
CA ARG A 72 20.73 -6.01 16.65
C ARG A 72 21.10 -7.44 16.87
N THR A 73 20.16 -8.23 17.36
CA THR A 73 20.39 -9.65 17.52
C THR A 73 20.70 -10.27 16.16
N PRO A 74 21.43 -11.39 16.08
CA PRO A 74 21.62 -12.11 14.83
C PRO A 74 20.30 -12.40 14.09
N LEU A 75 19.20 -12.58 14.85
CA LEU A 75 17.86 -12.75 14.31
C LEU A 75 17.33 -11.48 13.60
N ASP A 76 17.53 -10.29 14.18
CA ASP A 76 17.12 -9.02 13.57
C ASP A 76 17.83 -8.76 12.22
N MET A 77 19.10 -9.18 12.11
CA MET A 77 19.87 -9.08 10.87
C MET A 77 19.34 -10.04 9.80
N VAL A 78 18.98 -11.26 10.20
CA VAL A 78 18.34 -12.23 9.30
C VAL A 78 16.97 -11.72 8.85
N ILE A 79 16.15 -11.18 9.76
CA ILE A 79 14.85 -10.58 9.43
C ILE A 79 15.01 -9.44 8.43
N LEU A 80 15.98 -8.54 8.63
CA LEU A 80 16.25 -7.45 7.70
C LEU A 80 16.64 -7.96 6.30
N GLY A 81 17.47 -9.00 6.26
CA GLY A 81 17.90 -9.65 5.01
C GLY A 81 16.73 -10.29 4.27
N LEU A 82 15.93 -11.07 5.00
CA LEU A 82 14.73 -11.71 4.46
C LEU A 82 13.71 -10.68 3.99
N GLN A 83 13.51 -9.56 4.70
CA GLN A 83 12.63 -8.47 4.26
C GLN A 83 13.10 -7.85 2.95
N LYS A 84 14.41 -7.65 2.79
CA LYS A 84 14.99 -7.07 1.58
C LYS A 84 14.94 -8.04 0.40
N ILE A 85 15.16 -9.33 0.63
CA ILE A 85 14.99 -10.39 -0.37
C ILE A 85 13.51 -10.48 -0.76
N ALA A 86 12.59 -10.50 0.21
CA ALA A 86 11.15 -10.52 -0.02
C ALA A 86 10.65 -9.30 -0.82
N ALA A 87 11.24 -8.12 -0.59
CA ALA A 87 10.93 -6.91 -1.34
C ALA A 87 11.48 -6.94 -2.78
N ARG A 88 12.54 -7.72 -3.05
CA ARG A 88 13.15 -7.89 -4.38
C ARG A 88 12.56 -9.04 -5.16
N SER A 89 12.05 -10.08 -4.50
CA SER A 89 11.31 -11.13 -5.18
C SER A 89 10.10 -10.51 -5.85
N GLU A 90 9.86 -10.88 -7.11
CA GLU A 90 8.60 -10.61 -7.78
C GLU A 90 7.50 -11.10 -6.85
N THR A 91 6.83 -10.14 -6.20
CA THR A 91 5.58 -10.46 -5.56
C THR A 91 4.73 -10.99 -6.71
N LYS A 92 4.27 -12.25 -6.65
CA LYS A 92 3.28 -12.79 -7.61
C LYS A 92 1.99 -11.99 -7.42
N GLN A 93 1.99 -10.77 -7.92
CA GLN A 93 0.91 -9.84 -7.76
C GLN A 93 -0.17 -10.29 -8.73
N ALA A 94 -1.39 -10.43 -8.21
CA ALA A 94 -2.53 -10.73 -9.05
C ALA A 94 -2.59 -9.73 -10.22
N ARG A 95 -2.70 -10.26 -11.44
CA ARG A 95 -2.87 -9.45 -12.65
C ARG A 95 -4.02 -8.45 -12.43
N PRO A 96 -3.82 -7.14 -12.66
CA PRO A 96 -4.91 -6.18 -12.55
C PRO A 96 -5.93 -6.40 -13.67
N LEU A 97 -7.22 -6.42 -13.31
CA LEU A 97 -8.30 -6.41 -14.31
C LEU A 97 -8.35 -5.05 -15.02
N THR A 98 -8.67 -5.06 -16.32
CA THR A 98 -9.00 -3.82 -17.03
C THR A 98 -10.44 -3.40 -16.74
N LYS A 99 -10.80 -2.15 -17.08
CA LYS A 99 -12.18 -1.67 -16.96
C LYS A 99 -13.12 -2.50 -17.85
N GLU A 100 -12.65 -2.86 -19.04
CA GLU A 100 -13.36 -3.69 -20.01
C GLU A 100 -13.59 -5.11 -19.46
N ASP A 101 -12.55 -5.75 -18.92
CA ASP A 101 -12.68 -7.06 -18.27
C ASP A 101 -13.72 -7.00 -17.14
N MET A 102 -13.64 -5.97 -16.30
CA MET A 102 -14.60 -5.79 -15.21
C MET A 102 -16.04 -5.60 -15.70
N ASN A 103 -16.25 -4.84 -16.77
CA ASN A 103 -17.57 -4.67 -17.38
C ASN A 103 -18.10 -6.00 -17.93
N GLN A 104 -17.25 -6.86 -18.49
CA GLN A 104 -17.64 -8.20 -18.93
C GLN A 104 -17.98 -9.12 -17.75
N VAL A 105 -17.17 -9.09 -16.68
CA VAL A 105 -17.47 -9.81 -15.44
C VAL A 105 -18.86 -9.43 -14.92
N ILE A 106 -19.18 -8.13 -14.85
CA ILE A 106 -20.49 -7.64 -14.39
C ILE A 106 -21.60 -8.11 -15.34
N ARG A 107 -21.44 -7.97 -16.65
CA ARG A 107 -22.46 -8.37 -17.64
C ARG A 107 -22.74 -9.88 -17.61
N SER A 108 -21.74 -10.69 -17.31
CA SER A 108 -21.88 -12.16 -17.26
C SER A 108 -22.67 -12.68 -16.05
N ARG A 109 -22.93 -11.85 -15.03
CA ARG A 109 -23.72 -12.26 -13.86
C ARG A 109 -25.21 -12.25 -14.20
N THR A 110 -25.94 -13.29 -13.82
CA THR A 110 -27.40 -13.36 -13.99
C THR A 110 -28.14 -12.61 -12.90
N ASP A 111 -27.67 -12.69 -11.65
CA ASP A 111 -28.24 -11.95 -10.52
C ASP A 111 -27.81 -10.47 -10.57
N TRP A 112 -28.81 -9.59 -10.58
CA TRP A 112 -28.59 -8.14 -10.56
C TRP A 112 -27.91 -7.69 -9.26
N ARG A 113 -28.12 -8.38 -8.12
CA ARG A 113 -27.47 -8.03 -6.85
C ARG A 113 -25.95 -8.25 -6.93
N GLU A 114 -25.53 -9.38 -7.50
CA GLU A 114 -24.11 -9.66 -7.74
C GLU A 114 -23.49 -8.58 -8.63
N ARG A 115 -24.19 -8.14 -9.69
CA ARG A 115 -23.71 -7.06 -10.57
C ARG A 115 -23.40 -5.78 -9.78
N VAL A 116 -24.31 -5.37 -8.90
CA VAL A 116 -24.14 -4.19 -8.04
C VAL A 116 -22.97 -4.36 -7.09
N VAL A 117 -22.83 -5.54 -6.47
CA VAL A 117 -21.73 -5.84 -5.55
C VAL A 117 -20.37 -5.80 -6.25
N PHE A 118 -20.24 -6.42 -7.43
CA PHE A 118 -19.03 -6.35 -8.24
C PHE A 118 -18.73 -4.91 -8.68
N ARG A 119 -19.75 -4.14 -9.06
CA ARG A 119 -19.62 -2.72 -9.41
C ARG A 119 -19.11 -1.89 -8.24
N LEU A 120 -19.66 -2.09 -7.04
CA LEU A 120 -19.18 -1.45 -5.81
C LEU A 120 -17.73 -1.82 -5.50
N ALA A 121 -17.30 -3.05 -5.78
CA ALA A 121 -15.92 -3.49 -5.57
C ALA A 121 -14.93 -2.73 -6.44
N TRP A 122 -15.32 -2.52 -7.69
CA TRP A 122 -14.56 -1.68 -8.60
C TRP A 122 -14.54 -0.21 -8.15
N ILE A 123 -15.69 0.38 -7.85
CA ILE A 123 -15.82 1.80 -7.46
C ILE A 123 -14.99 2.12 -6.22
N THR A 124 -15.03 1.25 -5.21
CA THR A 124 -14.34 1.46 -3.93
C THR A 124 -12.89 0.99 -3.93
N ALA A 125 -12.40 0.43 -5.06
CA ALA A 125 -11.14 -0.29 -5.13
C ALA A 125 -10.95 -1.27 -3.95
N SER A 126 -12.04 -1.93 -3.56
CA SER A 126 -12.09 -2.81 -2.40
C SER A 126 -12.16 -4.26 -2.82
N CYS A 127 -11.74 -5.16 -1.93
CA CYS A 127 -12.07 -6.57 -2.08
C CYS A 127 -13.52 -6.80 -1.63
N LEU A 128 -14.14 -7.84 -2.17
CA LEU A 128 -15.54 -8.16 -1.88
C LEU A 128 -15.80 -8.45 -0.40
N PHE A 129 -14.79 -8.92 0.34
CA PHE A 129 -14.88 -9.06 1.80
C PHE A 129 -15.08 -7.71 2.51
N GLY A 130 -14.39 -6.65 2.07
CA GLY A 130 -14.58 -5.32 2.62
C GLY A 130 -15.96 -4.74 2.34
N ILE A 131 -16.60 -5.18 1.25
CA ILE A 131 -17.93 -4.73 0.84
C ILE A 131 -19.04 -5.51 1.53
N ALA A 132 -18.82 -6.80 1.78
CA ALA A 132 -19.76 -7.63 2.54
C ALA A 132 -20.00 -7.05 3.94
N ALA A 133 -18.99 -6.38 4.53
CA ALA A 133 -19.09 -5.69 5.81
C ALA A 133 -19.88 -4.36 5.76
N PHE A 134 -20.30 -3.89 4.58
CA PHE A 134 -21.11 -2.68 4.51
C PHE A 134 -22.52 -2.96 5.03
N THR A 135 -22.96 -2.05 5.89
CA THR A 135 -24.31 -1.98 6.44
C THR A 135 -25.06 -0.81 5.80
N PRO A 136 -26.39 -0.74 5.91
CA PRO A 136 -27.15 0.43 5.45
C PRO A 136 -26.61 1.77 6.00
N ASN A 137 -26.05 1.78 7.21
CA ASN A 137 -25.48 2.97 7.85
C ASN A 137 -24.23 3.53 7.13
N ASN A 138 -23.57 2.73 6.30
CA ASN A 138 -22.45 3.20 5.48
C ASN A 138 -22.90 4.08 4.31
N PHE A 139 -24.20 4.10 4.00
CA PHE A 139 -24.75 4.78 2.83
C PHE A 139 -25.60 5.98 3.24
N THR A 140 -25.25 7.16 2.74
CA THR A 140 -26.04 8.39 2.91
C THR A 140 -26.57 8.85 1.56
N LEU A 141 -27.89 8.81 1.39
CA LEU A 141 -28.55 9.35 0.21
C LEU A 141 -28.71 10.87 0.34
N LYS A 142 -28.26 11.60 -0.67
CA LYS A 142 -28.51 13.05 -0.80
C LYS A 142 -29.78 13.31 -1.63
N PRO A 143 -30.46 14.45 -1.40
CA PRO A 143 -31.68 14.80 -2.15
C PRO A 143 -31.48 14.91 -3.67
N ASP A 144 -30.25 15.17 -4.12
CA ASP A 144 -29.88 15.25 -5.54
C ASP A 144 -29.72 13.86 -6.22
N GLY A 145 -30.10 12.78 -5.54
CA GLY A 145 -29.93 11.41 -6.03
C GLY A 145 -28.50 10.88 -5.93
N THR A 146 -27.58 11.64 -5.33
CA THR A 146 -26.21 11.19 -5.08
C THR A 146 -26.15 10.30 -3.85
N LEU A 147 -25.47 9.17 -3.96
CA LEU A 147 -25.19 8.29 -2.83
C LEU A 147 -23.77 8.52 -2.33
N ILE A 148 -23.62 8.84 -1.05
CA ILE A 148 -22.31 8.91 -0.39
C ILE A 148 -22.10 7.59 0.35
N LEU A 149 -21.06 6.86 -0.01
CA LEU A 149 -20.66 5.63 0.67
C LEU A 149 -19.44 5.93 1.54
N TYR A 150 -19.60 5.82 2.86
CA TYR A 150 -18.50 5.96 3.81
C TYR A 150 -17.84 4.60 4.02
N TRP A 151 -16.56 4.48 3.70
CA TRP A 151 -15.78 3.31 4.09
C TRP A 151 -15.12 3.58 5.44
N PHE A 152 -15.45 2.77 6.44
CA PHE A 152 -14.67 2.69 7.67
C PHE A 152 -13.70 1.52 7.49
N VAL A 153 -12.50 1.79 6.97
CA VAL A 153 -11.41 0.87 7.30
C VAL A 153 -11.03 1.29 8.71
N THR A 154 -11.44 0.54 9.71
CA THR A 154 -10.67 0.49 10.95
C THR A 154 -9.53 -0.47 10.69
N PRO A 155 -8.35 -0.04 10.21
CA PRO A 155 -7.18 -0.88 10.39
C PRO A 155 -7.05 -1.17 11.90
N LYS A 156 -6.46 -2.30 12.28
CA LYS A 156 -6.18 -2.61 13.69
C LYS A 156 -5.43 -1.47 14.42
N THR A 157 -4.84 -0.52 13.68
CA THR A 157 -4.16 0.69 14.14
C THR A 157 -5.01 1.97 14.21
N ALA A 158 -6.25 2.00 13.68
CA ALA A 158 -7.11 3.19 13.71
C ALA A 158 -7.76 3.49 15.07
N ARG A 159 -7.45 2.71 16.11
CA ARG A 159 -7.70 3.15 17.49
C ARG A 159 -6.81 4.33 17.91
N ALA A 160 -5.78 4.67 17.14
CA ALA A 160 -4.75 5.63 17.55
C ALA A 160 -4.90 7.06 16.98
N ASP A 161 -5.82 7.32 16.03
CA ASP A 161 -5.92 8.64 15.39
C ASP A 161 -7.37 9.15 15.22
N PRO A 162 -7.81 10.14 16.01
CA PRO A 162 -9.10 10.82 15.87
C PRO A 162 -9.25 11.65 14.58
N HIS A 163 -8.16 11.91 13.86
CA HIS A 163 -8.12 12.72 12.63
C HIS A 163 -8.04 11.90 11.34
N CYS A 164 -8.26 10.58 11.41
CA CYS A 164 -8.35 9.77 10.21
C CYS A 164 -9.51 10.28 9.33
N THR A 165 -9.18 11.05 8.29
CA THR A 165 -10.14 11.62 7.34
C THR A 165 -11.05 10.50 6.83
N SER A 166 -12.36 10.64 7.08
CA SER A 166 -13.36 9.72 6.57
C SER A 166 -13.22 9.63 5.06
N ARG A 167 -12.85 8.45 4.59
CA ARG A 167 -12.73 8.20 3.16
C ARG A 167 -14.11 7.77 2.67
N PHE A 168 -14.71 8.55 1.79
CA PHE A 168 -16.03 8.33 1.26
C PHE A 168 -15.99 8.38 -0.25
N VAL A 169 -16.81 7.57 -0.92
CA VAL A 169 -17.01 7.63 -2.37
C VAL A 169 -18.36 8.24 -2.70
N ARG A 170 -18.38 9.11 -3.70
CA ARG A 170 -19.60 9.74 -4.20
C ARG A 170 -20.12 9.05 -5.47
N ILE A 171 -21.20 8.30 -5.36
CA ILE A 171 -21.79 7.51 -6.45
C ILE A 171 -23.01 8.24 -7.02
N ARG A 172 -23.12 8.32 -8.34
CA ARG A 172 -24.22 8.99 -9.06
C ARG A 172 -24.79 8.13 -10.19
N GLY A 173 -25.97 8.50 -10.67
CA GLY A 173 -26.62 7.84 -11.81
C GLY A 173 -27.09 6.43 -11.48
N GLN A 174 -27.02 5.54 -12.48
CA GLN A 174 -27.55 4.18 -12.37
C GLN A 174 -26.90 3.38 -11.23
N ASP A 175 -25.59 3.54 -11.02
CA ASP A 175 -24.86 2.84 -9.95
C ASP A 175 -25.38 3.24 -8.56
N ALA A 176 -25.77 4.51 -8.37
CA ALA A 176 -26.39 4.97 -7.13
C ALA A 176 -27.79 4.36 -6.95
N PHE A 177 -28.61 4.37 -8.00
CA PHE A 177 -29.96 3.81 -7.97
C PHE A 177 -29.95 2.32 -7.64
N ASP A 178 -29.11 1.54 -8.30
CA ASP A 178 -29.01 0.10 -8.09
C ASP A 178 -28.46 -0.24 -6.70
N THR A 179 -27.51 0.57 -6.20
CA THR A 179 -27.00 0.42 -4.82
C THR A 179 -28.08 0.72 -3.79
N ILE A 180 -28.87 1.78 -3.96
CA ILE A 180 -30.00 2.09 -3.07
C ILE A 180 -31.03 0.96 -3.09
N LYS A 181 -31.35 0.44 -4.28
CA LYS A 181 -32.26 -0.70 -4.43
C LYS A 181 -31.73 -1.92 -3.69
N LEU A 182 -30.43 -2.19 -3.76
CA LEU A 182 -29.78 -3.26 -3.01
C LEU A 182 -29.89 -3.03 -1.50
N CYS A 183 -29.55 -1.83 -1.01
CA CYS A 183 -29.62 -1.47 0.42
C CYS A 183 -31.03 -1.64 1.00
N ARG A 184 -32.08 -1.27 0.25
CA ARG A 184 -33.49 -1.45 0.69
C ARG A 184 -33.89 -2.92 0.86
N THR A 185 -33.18 -3.84 0.22
CA THR A 185 -33.45 -5.28 0.38
C THR A 185 -32.73 -5.90 1.58
N LEU A 186 -31.88 -5.14 2.27
CA LEU A 186 -31.21 -5.58 3.48
C LEU A 186 -32.12 -5.40 4.69
N GLN A 187 -32.17 -6.40 5.55
CA GLN A 187 -32.67 -6.22 6.92
C GLN A 187 -31.70 -5.32 7.70
N GLU A 188 -32.16 -4.66 8.75
CA GLU A 188 -31.42 -3.60 9.49
C GLU A 188 -30.01 -4.03 9.96
N ASN A 189 -29.74 -5.34 10.07
CA ASN A 189 -28.44 -5.92 10.44
C ASN A 189 -27.88 -6.93 9.41
N GLY A 190 -28.39 -6.95 8.18
CA GLY A 190 -27.94 -7.88 7.13
C GLY A 190 -26.67 -7.39 6.44
N ASN A 191 -25.75 -8.32 6.13
CA ASN A 191 -24.60 -8.06 5.25
C ASN A 191 -25.07 -7.69 3.84
N LEU A 192 -24.36 -6.78 3.15
CA LEU A 192 -24.70 -6.36 1.78
C LEU A 192 -24.76 -7.54 0.79
N THR A 193 -23.99 -8.60 1.06
CA THR A 193 -23.96 -9.82 0.25
C THR A 193 -23.49 -11.03 1.07
N ASN A 194 -23.92 -12.22 0.66
CA ASN A 194 -23.42 -13.51 1.18
C ASN A 194 -22.42 -14.19 0.22
N ILE A 195 -21.94 -13.46 -0.79
CA ILE A 195 -20.96 -13.99 -1.75
C ILE A 195 -19.65 -14.34 -1.02
N THR A 196 -19.23 -15.60 -1.16
CA THR A 196 -17.97 -16.09 -0.58
C THR A 196 -16.78 -15.86 -1.53
N THR A 197 -15.56 -15.80 -0.99
CA THR A 197 -14.33 -15.70 -1.80
C THR A 197 -14.26 -16.76 -2.89
N ALA A 198 -14.62 -18.01 -2.56
CA ALA A 198 -14.62 -19.12 -3.53
C ALA A 198 -15.63 -18.91 -4.67
N HIS A 199 -16.79 -18.32 -4.38
CA HIS A 199 -17.75 -17.96 -5.42
C HIS A 199 -17.16 -16.88 -6.34
N VAL A 200 -16.51 -15.86 -5.79
CA VAL A 200 -15.86 -14.80 -6.57
C VAL A 200 -14.75 -15.35 -7.45
N GLU A 201 -13.86 -16.16 -6.90
CA GLU A 201 -12.75 -16.74 -7.65
C GLU A 201 -13.26 -17.61 -8.80
N ARG A 202 -14.32 -18.40 -8.57
CA ARG A 202 -14.98 -19.14 -9.65
C ARG A 202 -15.57 -18.21 -10.71
N ALA A 203 -16.18 -17.10 -10.30
CA ALA A 203 -16.74 -16.10 -11.21
C ALA A 203 -15.67 -15.34 -12.01
N LEU A 204 -14.44 -15.25 -11.51
CA LEU A 204 -13.30 -14.58 -12.15
C LEU A 204 -12.37 -15.54 -12.90
N ALA A 205 -12.48 -16.85 -12.68
CA ALA A 205 -11.65 -17.87 -13.31
C ALA A 205 -11.56 -17.77 -14.85
N PRO A 206 -12.64 -17.43 -15.59
CA PRO A 206 -12.54 -17.26 -17.05
C PRO A 206 -11.59 -16.13 -17.50
N TRP A 207 -11.23 -15.22 -16.59
CA TRP A 207 -10.33 -14.08 -16.84
C TRP A 207 -8.93 -14.27 -16.22
N ASP A 208 -8.60 -15.45 -15.68
CA ASP A 208 -7.36 -15.71 -14.93
C ASP A 208 -7.12 -14.65 -13.83
N ALA A 209 -8.20 -14.33 -13.12
CA ALA A 209 -8.25 -13.22 -12.16
C ALA A 209 -8.66 -13.70 -10.78
N THR A 210 -8.22 -12.95 -9.76
CA THR A 210 -8.53 -13.22 -8.34
C THR A 210 -9.29 -12.03 -7.74
N THR A 211 -9.76 -12.17 -6.51
CA THR A 211 -10.35 -11.05 -5.76
C THR A 211 -9.43 -9.83 -5.67
N HIS A 212 -8.11 -10.04 -5.62
CA HIS A 212 -7.11 -8.98 -5.62
C HIS A 212 -6.94 -8.28 -6.97
N SER A 213 -7.28 -8.95 -8.08
CA SER A 213 -7.25 -8.39 -9.43
C SER A 213 -8.23 -7.22 -9.61
N ILE A 214 -9.41 -7.27 -8.96
CA ILE A 214 -10.42 -6.20 -9.00
C ILE A 214 -9.85 -4.93 -8.37
N LYS A 215 -9.39 -5.02 -7.11
CA LYS A 215 -8.81 -3.88 -6.38
C LYS A 215 -7.64 -3.26 -7.14
N ARG A 216 -6.72 -4.09 -7.64
CA ARG A 216 -5.55 -3.62 -8.40
C ARG A 216 -5.95 -2.98 -9.73
N GLY A 217 -6.92 -3.58 -10.42
CA GLY A 217 -7.49 -3.04 -11.66
C GLY A 217 -8.11 -1.67 -11.45
N ALA A 218 -8.95 -1.53 -10.42
CA ALA A 218 -9.58 -0.27 -10.05
C ALA A 218 -8.56 0.83 -9.73
N LEU A 219 -7.53 0.52 -8.93
CA LEU A 219 -6.45 1.46 -8.62
C LEU A 219 -5.65 1.86 -9.87
N ARG A 220 -5.32 0.90 -10.74
CA ARG A 220 -4.61 1.17 -12.00
C ARG A 220 -5.44 2.06 -12.93
N HIS A 221 -6.72 1.76 -13.07
CA HIS A 221 -7.65 2.57 -13.86
C HIS A 221 -7.80 3.99 -13.29
N ALA A 222 -7.90 4.13 -11.97
CA ALA A 222 -7.93 5.45 -11.32
C ALA A 222 -6.63 6.24 -11.58
N ALA A 223 -5.47 5.60 -11.47
CA ALA A 223 -4.18 6.23 -11.76
C ALA A 223 -4.09 6.71 -13.21
N GLN A 224 -4.56 5.91 -14.18
CA GLN A 224 -4.62 6.31 -15.59
C GLN A 224 -5.50 7.53 -15.82
N ILE A 225 -6.66 7.62 -15.15
CA ILE A 225 -7.53 8.79 -15.24
C ILE A 225 -6.81 10.04 -14.72
N VAL A 226 -6.17 9.92 -13.57
CA VAL A 226 -5.46 11.03 -12.91
C VAL A 226 -4.33 11.55 -13.79
N GLU A 227 -3.56 10.64 -14.38
CA GLU A 227 -2.52 10.96 -15.36
C GLU A 227 -3.11 11.62 -16.61
N THR A 228 -4.16 11.04 -17.19
CA THR A 228 -4.79 11.54 -18.43
C THR A 228 -5.38 12.95 -18.25
N HIS A 229 -5.92 13.24 -17.07
CA HIS A 229 -6.63 14.49 -16.79
C HIS A 229 -5.82 15.46 -15.92
N ASN A 230 -4.54 15.17 -15.66
CA ASN A 230 -3.65 15.98 -14.81
C ASN A 230 -4.27 16.35 -13.46
N LEU A 231 -5.02 15.42 -12.85
CA LEU A 231 -5.66 15.65 -11.56
C LEU A 231 -4.60 15.65 -10.45
N ASN A 232 -4.77 16.50 -9.45
CA ASN A 232 -3.90 16.51 -8.28
C ASN A 232 -4.17 15.24 -7.44
N PRO A 233 -3.17 14.35 -7.27
CA PRO A 233 -3.38 13.11 -6.54
C PRO A 233 -3.63 13.29 -5.04
N HIS A 234 -3.34 14.46 -4.48
CA HIS A 234 -3.57 14.78 -3.07
C HIS A 234 -4.79 15.68 -2.82
N GLY A 235 -5.29 16.38 -3.84
CA GLY A 235 -6.42 17.32 -3.73
C GLY A 235 -7.69 16.88 -4.48
N ASP A 236 -7.54 16.17 -5.60
CA ASP A 236 -8.65 15.73 -6.46
C ASP A 236 -8.94 14.23 -6.30
N LEU A 237 -8.01 13.49 -5.70
CA LEU A 237 -8.08 12.08 -5.30
C LEU A 237 -8.42 11.92 -3.80
N ALA A 238 -8.47 13.04 -3.07
CA ALA A 238 -8.86 13.11 -1.67
C ALA A 238 -10.26 13.74 -1.57
N VAL A 239 -11.21 12.96 -1.06
CA VAL A 239 -12.15 13.35 0.00
C VAL A 239 -12.54 14.84 -0.07
N GLY A 240 -13.58 15.14 -0.85
CA GLY A 240 -14.05 16.51 -1.03
C GLY A 240 -14.35 17.21 0.30
N GLU A 241 -13.58 18.24 0.60
CA GLU A 241 -13.95 19.26 1.56
C GLU A 241 -15.07 20.10 0.94
N ALA A 242 -16.18 20.23 1.67
CA ALA A 242 -17.42 20.83 1.18
C ALA A 242 -17.31 22.35 1.02
N ARG A 243 -16.55 22.89 0.06
CA ARG A 243 -16.53 24.33 -0.24
C ARG A 243 -16.31 24.63 -1.73
N ARG A 244 -17.45 24.75 -2.43
CA ARG A 244 -17.79 25.63 -3.58
C ARG A 244 -18.40 24.89 -4.77
N SER A 245 -19.48 25.49 -5.28
CA SER A 245 -20.29 24.99 -6.38
C SER A 245 -19.54 25.11 -7.71
N VAL A 246 -19.35 23.98 -8.38
CA VAL A 246 -19.07 23.93 -9.81
C VAL A 246 -20.27 23.27 -10.48
N GLN A 247 -20.78 23.91 -11.52
CA GLN A 247 -21.98 23.49 -12.26
C GLN A 247 -21.80 22.12 -12.95
N PRO A 248 -22.91 21.39 -13.18
CA PRO A 248 -22.87 19.96 -13.48
C PRO A 248 -22.51 19.68 -14.94
N PHE A 249 -21.43 18.92 -15.17
CA PHE A 249 -21.22 18.25 -16.44
C PHE A 249 -22.18 17.06 -16.56
N GLN A 250 -23.04 17.11 -17.57
CA GLN A 250 -23.92 16.03 -18.00
C GLN A 250 -23.08 14.96 -18.69
N ASN A 251 -22.58 14.01 -17.91
CA ASN A 251 -22.47 12.59 -18.23
C ASN A 251 -21.84 11.91 -17.01
N THR A 252 -22.58 10.96 -16.46
CA THR A 252 -22.28 10.03 -15.38
C THR A 252 -20.77 9.85 -15.13
N PHE A 253 -20.21 10.39 -14.03
CA PHE A 253 -19.09 9.85 -13.22
C PHE A 253 -18.69 10.87 -12.15
N TRP A 254 -18.48 10.43 -10.92
CA TRP A 254 -17.44 10.95 -10.03
C TRP A 254 -16.86 9.72 -9.29
N TYR A 255 -15.57 9.44 -9.50
CA TYR A 255 -14.85 8.36 -8.81
C TYR A 255 -14.15 8.94 -7.58
N LEU A 256 -14.12 8.10 -6.54
CA LEU A 256 -13.52 8.25 -5.23
C LEU A 256 -14.28 9.03 -4.17
#